data_AF-J4C3K9-F1
#
_entry.id   AF-J4C3K9-F1
#
_cell.length_a   1.000
_cell.length_b   1.000
_cell.length_c   1.000
_cell.angle_alpha   90.00
_cell.angle_beta   90.00
_cell.angle_gamma   90.00
#
_symmetry.space_group_name_H-M   'P 1'
#
loop_
_entity.id
_entity.type
_entity.pdbx_description
1 polymer ?
#
loop_
_entity_poly.entity_id
_entity_poly.type
_entity_poly.pdbx_seq_one_letter_code
_entity_poly.pdbx_strand_id
1 'polypeptide(L)'
;MEKKLNGIPVDKIDPLDPQVKDKYQIFKEEITKSALLSLRERIPQKILYFNNILTEYSKSGLLFNSDDLDKESYQSINNHSPESKRTKRAHEEANQVLPSHKQIFLELEQIKLEASELIEIITNIKLWIQLNIPRIEDGNNFGVGIQEEVIQELTRVEDTAFNLYDSIVKYYMAR
;
A
#
# COMPACT_ATOMS: atom_id res chain seq x y z
N MET A 1 48.14 -9.91 -11.26
CA MET A 1 47.81 -11.10 -12.08
C MET A 1 46.34 -11.36 -11.90
N GLU A 2 45.52 -11.13 -12.94
CA GLU A 2 44.09 -11.48 -12.90
C GLU A 2 43.96 -12.99 -12.63
N LYS A 3 43.31 -13.37 -11.55
CA LYS A 3 43.07 -14.79 -11.26
C LYS A 3 41.98 -15.27 -12.22
N LYS A 4 42.35 -16.15 -13.15
CA LYS A 4 41.42 -16.78 -14.09
C LYS A 4 41.21 -18.24 -13.69
N LEU A 5 39.96 -18.63 -13.43
CA LEU A 5 39.56 -20.04 -13.36
C LEU A 5 38.93 -20.39 -14.70
N ASN A 6 39.48 -21.38 -15.43
CA ASN A 6 38.93 -21.84 -16.72
C ASN A 6 38.70 -20.72 -17.76
N GLY A 7 39.58 -19.71 -17.79
CA GLY A 7 39.46 -18.57 -18.70
C GLY A 7 38.46 -17.49 -18.28
N ILE A 8 37.71 -17.71 -17.20
CA ILE A 8 36.77 -16.74 -16.62
C ILE A 8 37.53 -15.86 -15.63
N PRO A 9 37.46 -14.51 -15.75
CA PRO A 9 38.01 -13.61 -14.73
C PRO A 9 37.25 -13.81 -13.42
N VAL A 10 37.94 -14.26 -12.36
CA VAL A 10 37.32 -14.48 -11.04
C VAL A 10 37.13 -13.15 -10.30
N ASP A 11 37.87 -12.12 -10.71
CA ASP A 11 37.90 -10.81 -10.09
C ASP A 11 36.79 -9.87 -10.62
N LYS A 12 35.96 -10.31 -11.59
CA LYS A 12 34.87 -9.55 -12.21
C LYS A 12 33.58 -10.36 -12.20
N ILE A 13 32.48 -9.74 -11.79
CA ILE A 13 31.14 -10.36 -11.70
C ILE A 13 30.19 -9.88 -12.82
N ASP A 14 30.74 -9.30 -13.88
CA ASP A 14 29.93 -8.83 -15.01
C ASP A 14 29.20 -10.00 -15.69
N PRO A 15 27.94 -9.81 -16.13
CA PRO A 15 27.24 -10.84 -16.91
C PRO A 15 28.06 -11.26 -18.13
N LEU A 16 28.29 -12.57 -18.27
CA LEU A 16 29.04 -13.13 -19.40
C LEU A 16 28.22 -13.11 -20.71
N ASP A 17 26.89 -13.20 -20.60
CA ASP A 17 25.97 -13.12 -21.73
C ASP A 17 25.71 -11.64 -22.12
N PRO A 18 26.09 -11.23 -23.35
CA PRO A 18 25.81 -9.89 -23.84
C PRO A 18 24.33 -9.52 -23.80
N GLN A 19 23.41 -10.47 -24.05
CA GLN A 19 21.97 -10.18 -24.03
C GLN A 19 21.46 -9.81 -22.64
N VAL A 20 22.00 -10.46 -21.60
CA VAL A 20 21.64 -10.16 -20.21
C VAL A 20 22.14 -8.77 -19.82
N LYS A 21 23.35 -8.40 -20.27
CA LYS A 21 23.91 -7.07 -20.04
C LYS A 21 23.07 -5.97 -20.69
N ASP A 22 22.64 -6.17 -21.94
CA ASP A 22 21.80 -5.21 -22.65
C ASP A 22 20.43 -5.06 -21.98
N LYS A 23 19.78 -6.18 -21.61
CA LYS A 23 18.50 -6.15 -20.89
C LYS A 23 18.60 -5.46 -19.54
N TYR A 24 19.70 -5.67 -18.80
CA TYR A 24 19.94 -5.00 -17.53
C TYR A 24 20.07 -3.48 -17.71
N GLN A 25 20.76 -3.03 -18.76
CA GLN A 25 20.89 -1.60 -19.04
C GLN A 25 19.54 -0.97 -19.40
N ILE A 26 18.75 -1.64 -20.25
CA ILE A 26 17.39 -1.20 -20.60
C ILE A 26 16.52 -1.09 -19.35
N PHE A 27 16.59 -2.07 -18.44
CA PHE A 27 15.84 -2.05 -17.19
C PHE A 27 16.19 -0.81 -16.32
N LYS A 28 17.47 -0.44 -16.20
CA LYS A 28 17.86 0.79 -15.48
C LYS A 28 17.27 2.05 -16.11
N GLU A 29 17.23 2.10 -17.45
CA GLU A 29 16.64 3.22 -18.19
C GLU A 29 15.13 3.28 -18.02
N GLU A 30 14.44 2.14 -18.06
CA GLU A 30 12.99 2.04 -17.85
C GLU A 30 12.59 2.47 -16.44
N ILE A 31 13.33 2.02 -15.41
CA ILE A 31 13.13 2.48 -14.03
C ILE A 31 13.30 3.99 -13.93
N THR A 32 14.34 4.54 -14.56
CA THR A 32 14.60 5.98 -14.55
C THR A 32 13.45 6.75 -15.21
N LYS A 33 12.98 6.30 -16.37
CA LYS A 33 11.83 6.91 -17.06
C LYS A 33 10.57 6.84 -16.21
N SER A 34 10.28 5.69 -15.61
CA SER A 34 9.10 5.47 -14.76
C SER A 34 9.13 6.35 -13.49
N ALA A 35 10.28 6.45 -12.83
CA ALA A 35 10.45 7.32 -11.65
C ALA A 35 10.26 8.81 -12.00
N LEU A 36 10.85 9.26 -13.11
CA LEU A 36 10.68 10.65 -13.57
C LEU A 36 9.24 10.97 -13.97
N LEU A 37 8.56 10.05 -14.67
CA LEU A 37 7.14 10.18 -15.00
C LEU A 37 6.29 10.26 -13.72
N SER A 38 6.59 9.42 -12.74
CA SER A 38 5.89 9.41 -11.46
C SER A 38 6.02 10.73 -10.71
N LEU A 39 7.23 11.28 -10.64
CA LEU A 39 7.51 12.56 -9.96
C LEU A 39 6.91 13.76 -10.70
N ARG A 40 6.90 13.75 -12.04
CA ARG A 40 6.46 14.90 -12.84
C ARG A 40 4.96 14.92 -13.12
N GLU A 41 4.33 13.75 -13.20
CA GLU A 41 2.94 13.62 -13.64
C GLU A 41 2.09 12.91 -12.60
N ARG A 42 2.41 11.65 -12.26
CA ARG A 42 1.51 10.81 -11.46
C ARG A 42 1.28 11.37 -10.05
N ILE A 43 2.34 11.72 -9.33
CA ILE A 43 2.24 12.24 -7.95
C ILE A 43 1.48 13.57 -7.94
N PRO A 44 1.82 14.58 -8.77
CA PRO A 44 1.03 15.81 -8.85
C PRO A 44 -0.45 15.58 -9.18
N GLN A 45 -0.76 14.67 -10.12
CA GLN A 45 -2.14 14.32 -10.45
C GLN A 45 -2.88 13.71 -9.26
N LYS A 46 -2.26 12.78 -8.53
CA LYS A 46 -2.84 12.16 -7.32
C LYS A 46 -3.07 13.17 -6.20
N ILE A 47 -2.16 14.13 -6.01
CA ILE A 47 -2.34 15.22 -5.03
C ILE A 47 -3.62 16.02 -5.36
N LEU A 48 -3.83 16.38 -6.63
CA LEU A 48 -5.04 17.09 -7.06
C LEU A 48 -6.30 16.24 -6.91
N TYR A 49 -6.21 14.96 -7.28
CA TYR A 49 -7.30 14.00 -7.13
C TYR A 49 -7.78 13.88 -5.68
N PHE A 50 -6.87 13.64 -4.72
CA PHE A 50 -7.25 13.54 -3.30
C PHE A 50 -7.75 14.87 -2.75
N ASN A 51 -7.21 16.01 -3.18
CA ASN A 51 -7.71 17.33 -2.76
C ASN A 51 -9.17 17.56 -3.20
N ASN A 52 -9.52 17.15 -4.43
CA ASN A 52 -10.89 17.24 -4.93
C ASN A 52 -11.85 16.37 -4.10
N ILE A 53 -11.46 15.13 -3.82
CA ILE A 53 -12.22 14.20 -2.99
C ILE A 53 -12.49 14.79 -1.60
N LEU A 54 -11.45 15.30 -0.94
CA LEU A 54 -11.57 15.91 0.40
C LEU A 54 -12.51 17.13 0.37
N THR A 55 -12.47 17.91 -0.71
CA THR A 55 -13.36 19.06 -0.90
C THR A 55 -14.82 18.63 -1.08
N GLU A 56 -15.09 17.54 -1.80
CA GLU A 56 -16.43 17.00 -1.98
C GLU A 56 -17.01 16.46 -0.67
N TYR A 57 -16.24 15.66 0.08
CA TYR A 57 -16.67 15.15 1.38
C TYR A 57 -16.92 16.27 2.39
N SER A 58 -16.10 17.32 2.38
CA SER A 58 -16.29 18.50 3.26
C SER A 58 -17.61 19.24 3.00
N LYS A 59 -18.09 19.25 1.75
CA LYS A 59 -19.37 19.87 1.38
C LYS A 59 -20.58 19.04 1.80
N SER A 60 -20.45 17.71 1.79
CA SER A 60 -21.53 16.78 2.14
C SER A 60 -21.83 16.77 3.66
N GLY A 61 -20.84 17.11 4.51
CA GLY A 61 -21.01 17.17 5.97
C GLY A 61 -21.25 15.81 6.65
N LEU A 62 -21.40 14.73 5.88
CA LEU A 62 -21.60 13.35 6.30
C LEU A 62 -20.55 12.49 5.61
N LEU A 63 -19.58 11.97 6.37
CA LEU A 63 -18.53 11.07 5.86
C LEU A 63 -19.09 9.65 5.60
N PHE A 64 -20.05 9.23 6.43
CA PHE A 64 -20.74 7.95 6.31
C PHE A 64 -22.23 8.18 6.52
N ASN A 65 -23.06 7.73 5.58
CA ASN A 65 -24.50 7.80 5.72
C ASN A 65 -25.00 6.52 6.41
N SER A 66 -25.64 6.66 7.56
CA SER A 66 -26.23 5.55 8.32
C SER A 66 -27.50 4.97 7.69
N ASP A 67 -27.95 5.51 6.56
CA ASP A 67 -29.13 5.00 5.82
C ASP A 67 -28.94 3.56 5.30
N ASP A 68 -27.70 3.10 5.17
CA ASP A 68 -27.34 1.73 4.76
C ASP A 68 -27.41 0.70 5.92
N LEU A 69 -27.57 1.17 7.15
CA LEU A 69 -27.93 0.34 8.30
C LEU A 69 -29.44 0.14 8.24
N ASP A 70 -29.90 -0.98 7.67
CA ASP A 70 -31.34 -1.25 7.68
C ASP A 70 -31.82 -1.31 9.15
N LYS A 71 -32.92 -0.63 9.45
CA LYS A 71 -33.45 -0.62 10.83
C LYS A 71 -34.01 -1.98 11.23
N GLU A 72 -34.04 -2.97 10.33
CA GLU A 72 -34.61 -4.31 10.52
C GLU A 72 -33.53 -5.37 10.83
N SER A 73 -32.41 -5.45 10.09
CA SER A 73 -31.33 -6.42 10.34
C SER A 73 -30.40 -6.03 11.50
N TYR A 74 -30.36 -4.75 11.89
CA TYR A 74 -29.55 -4.27 13.03
C TYR A 74 -30.33 -4.10 14.34
N GLN A 75 -31.57 -4.61 14.44
CA GLN A 75 -32.29 -4.60 15.72
C GLN A 75 -31.60 -5.53 16.73
N SER A 76 -30.86 -4.94 17.67
CA SER A 76 -30.58 -5.61 18.93
C SER A 76 -31.92 -5.81 19.64
N ILE A 77 -32.38 -7.06 19.72
CA ILE A 77 -33.56 -7.39 20.53
C ILE A 77 -33.17 -7.17 21.99
N ASN A 78 -33.38 -5.95 22.49
CA ASN A 78 -33.48 -5.69 23.91
C ASN A 78 -34.73 -6.41 24.41
N ASN A 79 -34.57 -7.68 24.79
CA ASN A 79 -35.55 -8.43 25.55
C ASN A 79 -35.65 -7.81 26.95
N HIS A 80 -36.27 -6.63 27.07
CA HIS A 80 -36.95 -6.25 28.29
C HIS A 80 -38.36 -6.84 28.24
N SER A 81 -38.47 -8.11 28.63
CA SER A 81 -39.70 -8.64 29.20
C SER A 81 -39.37 -9.23 30.58
N PRO A 82 -40.12 -8.85 31.63
CA PRO A 82 -39.85 -9.30 32.98
C PRO A 82 -40.25 -10.79 33.12
N GLU A 83 -39.37 -11.54 33.77
CA GLU A 83 -39.62 -12.80 34.48
C GLU A 83 -40.47 -13.88 33.78
N SER A 84 -39.83 -15.01 33.41
CA SER A 84 -40.06 -16.31 34.08
C SER A 84 -39.52 -17.52 33.32
N LYS A 85 -38.90 -18.42 34.09
CA LYS A 85 -38.70 -19.87 33.87
C LYS A 85 -37.57 -20.31 32.92
N ARG A 86 -36.48 -20.74 33.58
CA ARG A 86 -35.46 -21.69 33.10
C ARG A 86 -36.09 -22.88 32.36
N THR A 87 -35.93 -22.96 31.05
CA THR A 87 -35.93 -24.25 30.33
C THR A 87 -35.02 -24.13 29.09
N LYS A 88 -34.01 -25.01 29.03
CA LYS A 88 -33.24 -25.46 27.85
C LYS A 88 -33.17 -24.51 26.64
N ARG A 89 -32.18 -23.61 26.61
CA ARG A 89 -31.77 -22.87 25.41
C ARG A 89 -30.60 -23.59 24.74
N ALA A 90 -30.90 -24.72 24.10
CA ALA A 90 -30.04 -25.31 23.09
C ALA A 90 -30.98 -25.55 21.91
N HIS A 91 -30.61 -25.09 20.72
CA HIS A 91 -31.41 -25.15 19.49
C HIS A 91 -32.52 -24.09 19.33
N GLU A 92 -32.13 -22.83 19.15
CA GLU A 92 -32.89 -21.84 18.37
C GLU A 92 -31.98 -20.63 18.03
N GLU A 93 -30.76 -20.90 17.54
CA GLU A 93 -29.97 -19.88 16.87
C GLU A 93 -30.57 -19.70 15.47
N ALA A 94 -31.62 -18.89 15.40
CA ALA A 94 -32.21 -18.46 14.15
C ALA A 94 -31.11 -17.89 13.24
N ASN A 95 -31.16 -18.25 11.96
CA ASN A 95 -30.34 -17.74 10.86
C ASN A 95 -30.42 -16.21 10.74
N GLN A 96 -29.81 -15.47 11.67
CA GLN A 96 -29.79 -14.01 11.65
C GLN A 96 -28.54 -13.58 10.88
N VAL A 97 -28.75 -13.23 9.61
CA VAL A 97 -27.70 -12.69 8.74
C VAL A 97 -27.52 -11.23 9.12
N LEU A 98 -26.40 -10.89 9.77
CA LEU A 98 -26.01 -9.51 10.01
C LEU A 98 -25.28 -8.97 8.76
N PRO A 99 -25.85 -8.00 8.02
CA PRO A 99 -25.21 -7.51 6.80
C PRO A 99 -23.96 -6.68 7.09
N SER A 100 -23.06 -6.63 6.11
CA SER A 100 -21.92 -5.70 6.09
C SER A 100 -22.36 -4.30 5.67
N HIS A 101 -21.67 -3.27 6.14
CA HIS A 101 -21.94 -1.89 5.73
C HIS A 101 -21.44 -1.66 4.30
N LYS A 102 -22.37 -1.54 3.33
CA LYS A 102 -22.01 -1.50 1.89
C LYS A 102 -21.23 -0.23 1.52
N GLN A 103 -21.63 0.94 2.02
CA GLN A 103 -20.84 2.16 1.78
C GLN A 103 -19.38 2.02 2.25
N ILE A 104 -19.15 1.58 3.50
CA ILE A 104 -17.78 1.39 4.01
C ILE A 104 -17.02 0.35 3.16
N PHE A 105 -17.67 -0.75 2.77
CA PHE A 105 -17.05 -1.73 1.88
C PHE A 105 -16.55 -1.08 0.58
N LEU A 106 -17.37 -0.27 -0.10
CA LEU A 106 -16.99 0.40 -1.35
C LEU A 106 -15.81 1.37 -1.16
N GLU A 107 -15.83 2.14 -0.07
CA GLU A 107 -14.74 3.08 0.23
C GLU A 107 -13.43 2.34 0.58
N LEU A 108 -13.51 1.23 1.31
CA LEU A 108 -12.34 0.40 1.62
C LEU A 108 -11.76 -0.27 0.37
N GLU A 109 -12.58 -0.66 -0.62
CA GLU A 109 -12.08 -1.12 -1.91
C GLU A 109 -11.29 -0.03 -2.64
N GLN A 110 -11.76 1.22 -2.62
CA GLN A 110 -11.02 2.33 -3.21
C GLN A 110 -9.70 2.61 -2.48
N ILE A 111 -9.70 2.62 -1.15
CA ILE A 111 -8.48 2.80 -0.36
C ILE A 111 -7.43 1.74 -0.71
N LYS A 112 -7.82 0.48 -0.91
CA LYS A 112 -6.88 -0.58 -1.32
C LYS A 112 -6.29 -0.35 -2.70
N LEU A 113 -7.08 0.14 -3.65
CA LEU A 113 -6.62 0.45 -5.00
C LEU A 113 -5.58 1.58 -4.96
N GLU A 114 -5.90 2.65 -4.26
CA GLU A 114 -5.02 3.81 -4.09
C GLU A 114 -3.75 3.48 -3.32
N ALA A 115 -3.83 2.64 -2.27
CA ALA A 115 -2.67 2.16 -1.54
C ALA A 115 -1.75 1.29 -2.42
N SER A 116 -2.33 0.43 -3.27
CA SER A 116 -1.56 -0.42 -4.19
C SER A 116 -0.77 0.41 -5.19
N GLU A 117 -1.42 1.42 -5.78
CA GLU A 117 -0.76 2.32 -6.74
C GLU A 117 0.33 3.15 -6.07
N LEU A 118 0.08 3.65 -4.85
CA LEU A 118 1.08 4.37 -4.07
C LEU A 118 2.32 3.51 -3.81
N ILE A 119 2.15 2.25 -3.40
CA ILE A 119 3.25 1.31 -3.19
C ILE A 119 4.05 1.15 -4.48
N GLU A 120 3.41 0.86 -5.61
CA GLU A 120 4.10 0.69 -6.90
C GLU A 120 4.94 1.92 -7.29
N ILE A 121 4.36 3.11 -7.15
CA ILE A 121 5.04 4.38 -7.46
C ILE A 121 6.27 4.57 -6.56
N ILE A 122 6.09 4.42 -5.24
CA ILE A 122 7.13 4.67 -4.25
C ILE A 122 8.25 3.62 -4.36
N THR A 123 7.93 2.34 -4.52
CA THR A 123 8.90 1.26 -4.71
C THR A 123 9.78 1.51 -5.93
N ASN A 124 9.20 1.96 -7.05
CA ASN A 124 9.95 2.29 -8.26
C ASN A 124 10.91 3.49 -8.07
N ILE A 125 10.46 4.56 -7.41
CA ILE A 125 11.30 5.73 -7.11
C ILE A 125 12.43 5.33 -6.14
N LYS A 126 12.12 4.55 -5.12
CA LYS A 126 13.10 4.04 -4.15
C LYS A 126 14.18 3.21 -4.84
N LEU A 127 13.77 2.27 -5.69
CA LEU A 127 14.70 1.44 -6.47
C LEU A 127 15.56 2.29 -7.41
N TRP A 128 14.98 3.30 -8.06
CA TRP A 128 15.73 4.24 -8.88
C TRP A 128 16.83 4.96 -8.09
N ILE A 129 16.55 5.45 -6.88
CA ILE A 129 17.56 6.10 -6.03
C ILE A 129 18.64 5.08 -5.62
N GLN A 130 18.26 3.88 -5.20
CA GLN A 130 19.19 2.81 -4.82
C GLN A 130 20.16 2.44 -5.96
N LEU A 131 19.68 2.39 -7.21
CA LEU A 131 20.50 2.13 -8.39
C LEU A 131 21.47 3.27 -8.76
N ASN A 132 21.29 4.45 -8.16
CA ASN A 132 22.11 5.65 -8.33
C ASN A 132 23.02 5.94 -7.13
N ILE A 133 23.04 5.07 -6.10
CA ILE A 133 24.02 5.17 -5.02
C ILE A 133 25.41 4.86 -5.62
N PRO A 134 26.40 5.76 -5.45
CA PRO A 134 27.75 5.57 -5.98
C PRO A 134 28.50 4.47 -5.23
N ARG A 135 29.69 4.11 -5.75
CA ARG A 135 30.60 3.22 -5.01
C ARG A 135 31.02 3.88 -3.69
N ILE A 136 31.25 3.05 -2.68
CA ILE A 136 31.72 3.52 -1.38
C ILE A 136 33.14 4.04 -1.53
N GLU A 137 33.35 5.28 -1.11
CA GLU A 137 34.63 5.98 -1.10
C GLU A 137 34.84 6.63 0.28
N ASP A 138 36.09 6.90 0.65
CA ASP A 138 36.42 7.54 1.93
C ASP A 138 36.29 9.06 1.82
N GLY A 139 35.29 9.63 2.50
CA GLY A 139 34.95 11.06 2.45
C GLY A 139 34.01 11.45 1.29
N ASN A 140 33.61 12.72 1.27
CA ASN A 140 32.68 13.31 0.26
C ASN A 140 31.33 12.54 0.09
N ASN A 141 30.84 11.94 1.15
CA ASN A 141 29.64 11.09 1.17
C ASN A 141 28.37 11.83 1.62
N PHE A 142 28.41 13.16 1.76
CA PHE A 142 27.24 13.96 2.17
C PHE A 142 26.02 13.72 1.27
N GLY A 143 26.24 13.68 -0.05
CA GLY A 143 25.17 13.39 -1.01
C GLY A 143 24.58 11.99 -0.86
N VAL A 144 25.37 11.00 -0.43
CA VAL A 144 24.91 9.63 -0.14
C VAL A 144 24.03 9.63 1.10
N GLY A 145 24.39 10.38 2.15
CA GLY A 145 23.56 10.53 3.34
C GLY A 145 22.16 11.09 3.02
N ILE A 146 22.07 12.06 2.10
CA ILE A 146 20.78 12.56 1.62
C ILE A 146 20.00 11.47 0.88
N GLN A 147 20.66 10.69 0.02
CA GLN A 147 20.02 9.57 -0.68
C GLN A 147 19.45 8.54 0.31
N GLU A 148 20.20 8.21 1.36
CA GLU A 148 19.78 7.29 2.41
C GLU A 148 18.56 7.82 3.19
N GLU A 149 18.57 9.09 3.57
CA GLU A 149 17.43 9.73 4.26
C GLU A 149 16.17 9.71 3.40
N VAL A 150 16.29 10.04 2.10
CA VAL A 150 15.15 9.97 1.17
C VAL A 150 14.63 8.54 1.02
N ILE A 151 15.51 7.53 0.95
CA ILE A 151 15.11 6.12 0.90
C ILE A 151 14.36 5.70 2.17
N GLN A 152 14.79 6.16 3.34
CA GLN A 152 14.11 5.90 4.61
C GLN A 152 12.70 6.49 4.62
N GLU A 153 12.55 7.73 4.16
CA GLU A 153 11.24 8.38 4.06
C GLU A 153 10.30 7.66 3.08
N LEU A 154 10.80 7.25 1.91
CA LEU A 154 10.03 6.46 0.94
C LEU A 154 9.61 5.11 1.54
N THR A 155 10.50 4.44 2.27
CA THR A 155 10.19 3.17 2.94
C THR A 155 9.09 3.34 3.99
N ARG A 156 9.15 4.41 4.79
CA ARG A 156 8.12 4.73 5.78
C ARG A 156 6.74 4.93 5.14
N VAL A 157 6.68 5.60 3.98
CA VAL A 157 5.42 5.79 3.24
C VAL A 157 4.87 4.47 2.72
N GLU A 158 5.74 3.63 2.13
CA GLU A 158 5.37 2.30 1.64
C GLU A 158 4.83 1.41 2.76
N ASP A 159 5.51 1.35 3.91
CA ASP A 159 5.06 0.57 5.08
C ASP A 159 3.71 1.08 5.60
N THR A 160 3.52 2.39 5.64
CA THR A 160 2.24 3.00 6.08
C THR A 160 1.11 2.61 5.13
N ALA A 161 1.34 2.65 3.83
CA ALA A 161 0.36 2.24 2.82
C ALA A 161 0.06 0.73 2.92
N PHE A 162 1.08 -0.10 3.14
CA PHE A 162 0.92 -1.54 3.30
C PHE A 162 0.10 -1.90 4.56
N ASN A 163 0.28 -1.16 5.65
CA ASN A 163 -0.48 -1.37 6.89
C ASN A 163 -1.97 -1.05 6.78
N LEU A 164 -2.42 -0.37 5.71
CA LEU A 164 -3.85 -0.18 5.45
C LEU A 164 -4.57 -1.50 5.19
N TYR A 165 -3.93 -2.48 4.54
CA TYR A 165 -4.55 -3.78 4.28
C TYR A 165 -4.91 -4.51 5.58
N ASP A 166 -3.97 -4.54 6.54
CA ASP A 166 -4.20 -5.15 7.85
C ASP A 166 -5.27 -4.37 8.65
N SER A 167 -5.25 -3.04 8.59
CA SER A 167 -6.26 -2.19 9.23
C SER A 167 -7.69 -2.46 8.71
N ILE A 168 -7.82 -2.70 7.41
CA ILE A 168 -9.10 -3.07 6.77
C ILE A 168 -9.61 -4.42 7.27
N VAL A 169 -8.73 -5.43 7.35
CA VAL A 169 -9.11 -6.75 7.88
C VAL A 169 -9.51 -6.66 9.35
N LYS A 170 -8.77 -5.89 10.16
CA LYS A 170 -9.10 -5.64 11.56
C LYS A 170 -10.47 -4.99 11.75
N TYR A 171 -10.87 -4.08 10.86
CA TYR A 171 -12.22 -3.51 10.87
C TYR A 171 -13.30 -4.60 10.73
N TYR A 172 -13.16 -5.50 9.76
CA TYR A 172 -14.14 -6.59 9.57
C TYR A 172 -14.15 -7.60 10.71
N MET A 173 -13.02 -7.81 11.39
CA MET A 173 -12.94 -8.74 12.53
C MET A 173 -13.50 -8.14 13.83
N ALA A 174 -13.42 -6.82 13.99
CA ALA A 174 -13.89 -6.13 15.19
C ALA A 174 -15.39 -5.81 15.15
N ARG A 175 -16.01 -5.83 13.95
CA ARG A 175 -17.41 -5.55 13.72
C ARG A 175 -18.27 -6.81 13.79
#